data_AF-A0A838GGS0-F1
#
_entry.id   AF-A0A838GGS0-F1
#
_cell.length_a   1.000
_cell.length_b   1.000
_cell.length_c   1.000
_cell.angle_alpha   90.00
_cell.angle_beta   90.00
_cell.angle_gamma   90.00
#
_symmetry.space_group_name_H-M   'P 1'
#
loop_
_entity.id
_entity.type
_entity.pdbx_description
1 polymer ?
#
loop_
_entity_poly.entity_id
_entity_poly.type
_entity_poly.pdbx_seq_one_letter_code
_entity_poly.pdbx_strand_id
1 'polypeptide(L)' 'MILTRIQIENYKQYGGNHDIEVPAQATIGVIGENGAGKTTLFEAIEW' A
#
# COMPACT_ATOMS: atom_id res chain seq x y z
N MET A 1 7.91 5.96 -13.68
CA MET A 1 6.99 4.88 -13.27
C MET A 1 5.79 5.54 -12.60
N ILE A 2 4.56 5.18 -12.97
CA ILE A 2 3.32 5.73 -12.38
C ILE A 2 2.60 4.56 -11.72
N LEU A 3 2.32 4.68 -10.42
CA LEU A 3 1.51 3.69 -9.69
C LEU A 3 0.03 3.94 -10.00
N THR A 4 -0.68 2.93 -10.45
CA THR A 4 -2.10 3.02 -10.83
C THR A 4 -3.01 2.24 -9.90
N ARG A 5 -2.51 1.17 -9.28
CA ARG A 5 -3.27 0.31 -8.39
C ARG A 5 -2.33 -0.43 -7.44
N ILE A 6 -2.79 -0.67 -6.22
CA ILE A 6 -2.13 -1.52 -5.23
C ILE A 6 -3.11 -2.64 -4.87
N GLN A 7 -2.69 -3.88 -5.05
CA GLN A 7 -3.45 -5.06 -4.61
C GLN A 7 -2.58 -5.86 -3.64
N ILE A 8 -3.10 -6.10 -2.44
CA ILE A 8 -2.40 -6.83 -1.38
C ILE A 8 -3.33 -7.91 -0.86
N GLU A 9 -2.83 -9.15 -0.88
CA GLU A 9 -3.54 -10.30 -0.33
C GLU A 9 -2.66 -11.02 0.69
N ASN A 10 -3.14 -11.09 1.94
CA ASN A 10 -2.51 -11.86 3.03
C ASN A 10 -0.98 -11.65 3.17
N TYR A 11 -0.53 -10.40 3.11
CA TYR A 11 0.89 -10.05 3.22
C TYR A 11 1.24 -9.49 4.61
N LYS A 12 2.00 -10.24 5.39
CA LYS A 12 2.42 -9.87 6.76
C LYS A 12 1.20 -9.48 7.62
N GLN A 13 1.14 -8.24 8.12
CA GLN A 13 0.01 -7.76 8.93
C GLN A 13 -1.22 -7.34 8.09
N TYR A 14 -1.09 -7.25 6.76
CA TYR A 14 -2.23 -7.00 5.86
C TYR A 14 -2.97 -8.32 5.62
N GLY A 15 -3.83 -8.69 6.56
CA GLY A 15 -4.74 -9.82 6.41
C GLY A 15 -5.90 -9.50 5.47
N GLY A 16 -6.38 -10.49 4.71
CA GLY A 16 -7.46 -10.31 3.75
C GLY A 16 -7.00 -9.70 2.42
N ASN A 17 -7.96 -9.19 1.64
CA ASN A 17 -7.72 -8.57 0.34
C ASN A 17 -7.92 -7.05 0.43
N HIS A 18 -6.91 -6.30 0.02
CA HIS A 18 -6.90 -4.84 -0.05
C HIS A 18 -6.68 -4.42 -1.50
N ASP A 19 -7.58 -3.59 -2.01
CA ASP A 19 -7.54 -3.10 -3.37
C ASP A 19 -7.69 -1.57 -3.38
N ILE A 20 -6.62 -0.88 -3.78
CA ILE A 20 -6.52 0.58 -3.73
C ILE A 20 -6.23 1.08 -5.15
N GLU A 21 -7.18 1.81 -5.71
CA GLU A 21 -6.99 2.52 -6.97
C GLU A 21 -6.25 3.85 -6.74
N VAL A 22 -5.25 4.13 -7.57
CA VAL A 22 -4.47 5.37 -7.51
C VAL A 22 -4.88 6.26 -8.68
N PRO A 23 -5.49 7.43 -8.42
CA PRO A 23 -5.88 8.35 -9.47
C PRO A 23 -4.67 8.84 -10.27
N ALA A 24 -4.88 9.13 -11.56
CA ALA A 24 -3.83 9.66 -12.41
C ALA A 24 -3.26 10.97 -11.85
N GLN A 25 -1.93 11.09 -11.85
CA GLN A 25 -1.20 12.26 -11.34
C GLN A 25 -1.43 12.54 -9.84
N ALA A 26 -1.94 11.58 -9.07
CA ALA A 26 -2.13 11.74 -7.64
C ALA A 26 -0.79 11.76 -6.87
N THR A 27 -0.76 12.57 -5.81
CA THR A 27 0.22 12.43 -4.74
C THR A 27 -0.47 11.75 -3.56
N ILE A 28 0.07 10.62 -3.10
CA ILE A 28 -0.51 9.81 -2.02
C ILE A 28 0.35 9.96 -0.77
N GLY A 29 -0.30 10.20 0.37
CA GLY A 29 0.34 10.15 1.69
C GLY A 29 -0.04 8.87 2.43
N VAL A 30 0.95 8.18 3.00
CA VAL A 30 0.73 7.01 3.87
C VAL A 30 0.90 7.46 5.33
N ILE A 31 -0.20 7.52 6.07
CA ILE A 31 -0.26 8.04 7.45
C ILE A 31 -0.84 7.01 8.42
N GLY A 32 -0.47 7.11 9.69
CA GLY A 32 -0.94 6.21 10.75
C GLY A 32 0.03 6.11 11.91
N GLU A 33 -0.38 5.46 12.99
CA GLU A 33 0.45 5.22 14.19
C GLU A 33 1.66 4.32 13.91
N ASN A 34 2.60 4.27 14.86
CA ASN A 34 3.73 3.35 14.77
C ASN A 34 3.22 1.90 14.86
N GLY A 35 3.74 1.03 14.00
CA GLY A 35 3.26 -0.35 13.89
C GLY A 35 2.04 -0.55 13.00
N ALA A 36 1.41 0.50 12.47
CA ALA A 36 0.26 0.37 11.55
C ALA A 36 0.59 -0.21 10.16
N GLY A 37 1.86 -0.57 9.90
CA GLY A 37 2.27 -1.23 8.66
C GLY A 37 2.75 -0.31 7.52
N LYS A 38 2.97 0.99 7.77
CA LYS A 38 3.42 1.95 6.74
C LYS A 38 4.68 1.48 5.98
N THR A 39 5.75 1.11 6.69
CA THR A 39 6.97 0.57 6.04
C THR A 39 6.67 -0.71 5.28
N THR A 40 5.83 -1.57 5.85
CA THR A 40 5.43 -2.83 5.21
C THR A 40 4.61 -2.61 3.93
N LEU A 41 3.89 -1.50 3.80
CA LEU A 41 3.22 -1.14 2.54
C LEU A 41 4.24 -0.90 1.43
N PHE A 42 5.33 -0.18 1.74
CA PHE A 42 6.39 0.08 0.77
C PHE A 42 7.18 -1.19 0.43
N GLU A 43 7.45 -2.06 1.41
CA GLU A 43 8.05 -3.38 1.18
C GLU A 43 7.21 -4.25 0.23
N ALA A 44 5.88 -4.11 0.26
CA ALA A 44 4.99 -4.84 -0.65
C ALA A 44 5.03 -4.33 -2.10
N ILE A 45 5.50 -3.09 -2.32
CA ILE A 45 5.65 -2.48 -3.66
C ILE A 45 7.04 -2.76 -4.24
N GLU A 46 8.06 -2.87 -3.38
CA GLU A 46 9.44 -3.18 -3.80
C GLU A 46 9.66 -4.65 -4.20
N TRP A 47 8.75 -5.56 -3.81
CA TRP A 47 8.79 -6.99 -4.12
C TRP A 47 8.00 -7.33 -5.38
#